data_AF-A0A7C1Y0I7-F1
#
_entry.id   AF-A0A7C1Y0I7-F1
#
_cell.length_a   1.000
_cell.length_b   1.000
_cell.length_c   1.000
_cell.angle_alpha   90.00
_cell.angle_beta   90.00
_cell.angle_gamma   90.00
#
_symmetry.space_group_name_H-M   'P 1'
#
loop_
_entity.id
_entity.type
_entity.pdbx_description
1 polymer ?
#
loop_
_entity_poly.entity_id
_entity_poly.type
_entity_poly.pdbx_seq_one_letter_code
_entity_poly.pdbx_strand_id
1 'polypeptide(L)'
;REKELVALQREIKAKEDKLARDGAVMSEEARSKLERELISKRRELKRGQDEFREDLTIRRNEELSKLQRYLYDAIVALAKEENYDLIVSEGVVYASDRINITDAVLERLKRDYKAGADAKAKKK
;
A
#
# COMPACT_ATOMS: atom_id res chain seq x y z
N ARG A 1 10.17 1.81 -10.68
CA ARG A 1 8.72 1.49 -10.84
C ARG A 1 7.83 2.72 -11.00
N GLU A 2 7.42 3.45 -9.96
CA GLU A 2 6.50 4.61 -10.16
C GLU A 2 7.05 5.65 -11.15
N LYS A 3 8.30 6.07 -10.97
CA LYS A 3 8.98 7.01 -11.89
C LYS A 3 9.06 6.49 -13.33
N GLU A 4 9.21 5.18 -13.51
CA GLU A 4 9.26 4.54 -14.84
C GLU A 4 7.87 4.54 -15.49
N LEU A 5 6.81 4.24 -14.74
CA LEU A 5 5.42 4.32 -15.23
C LEU A 5 5.04 5.75 -15.64
N VAL A 6 5.46 6.75 -14.85
CA VAL A 6 5.25 8.16 -15.18
C VAL A 6 6.03 8.56 -16.44
N ALA A 7 7.27 8.11 -16.58
CA ALA A 7 8.07 8.37 -17.79
C ALA A 7 7.43 7.73 -19.03
N LEU A 8 6.99 6.48 -18.94
CA LEU A 8 6.32 5.76 -20.02
C LEU A 8 4.99 6.43 -20.41
N GLN A 9 4.21 6.89 -19.43
CA GLN A 9 2.98 7.65 -19.68
C GLN A 9 3.25 8.96 -20.42
N ARG A 10 4.30 9.69 -20.05
CA ARG A 10 4.72 10.92 -20.75
C ARG A 10 5.16 10.63 -22.19
N GLU A 11 5.89 9.53 -22.40
CA GLU A 11 6.34 9.15 -23.73
C GLU A 11 5.17 8.76 -24.64
N ILE A 12 4.20 7.99 -24.13
CA ILE A 12 2.96 7.65 -24.84
C ILE A 12 2.22 8.93 -25.25
N LYS A 13 2.03 9.87 -24.32
CA LYS A 13 1.36 11.14 -24.59
C LYS A 13 2.09 11.96 -25.66
N ALA A 14 3.42 12.05 -25.58
CA ALA A 14 4.21 12.76 -26.58
C ALA A 14 4.06 12.16 -28.00
N LYS A 15 3.97 10.81 -28.10
CA LYS A 15 3.76 10.12 -29.37
C LYS A 15 2.34 10.24 -29.90
N GLU A 16 1.34 10.24 -29.02
CA GLU A 16 -0.05 10.55 -29.36
C GLU A 16 -0.17 11.96 -29.93
N ASP A 17 0.40 12.93 -29.23
CA ASP A 17 0.41 14.33 -29.65
C ASP A 17 1.14 14.51 -31.00
N LYS A 18 2.23 13.77 -31.24
CA LYS A 18 2.94 13.76 -32.52
C LYS A 18 2.09 13.16 -33.63
N LEU A 19 1.46 12.01 -33.39
CA LEU A 19 0.59 11.36 -34.36
C LEU A 19 -0.63 12.25 -34.71
N ALA A 20 -1.18 12.95 -33.72
CA ALA A 20 -2.30 13.88 -33.93
C ALA A 20 -1.93 15.10 -34.76
N ARG A 21 -0.72 15.67 -34.56
CA ARG A 21 -0.24 16.84 -35.31
C ARG A 21 0.27 16.49 -36.71
N ASP A 22 1.14 15.48 -36.79
CA ASP A 22 1.93 15.20 -37.98
C ASP A 22 1.33 14.05 -38.80
N GLY A 23 0.35 13.33 -38.28
CA GLY A 23 -0.15 12.08 -38.89
C GLY A 23 -0.72 12.24 -40.30
N ALA A 24 -1.22 13.43 -40.65
CA ALA A 24 -1.73 13.73 -41.99
C ALA A 24 -0.62 13.97 -43.04
N VAL A 25 0.60 14.31 -42.60
CA VAL A 25 1.77 14.57 -43.47
C VAL A 25 2.80 13.44 -43.44
N MET A 26 2.61 12.44 -42.58
CA MET A 26 3.45 11.24 -42.52
C MET A 26 3.15 10.26 -43.66
N SER A 27 4.14 9.47 -44.06
CA SER A 27 3.90 8.31 -44.92
C SER A 27 3.11 7.23 -44.18
N GLU A 28 2.37 6.41 -44.92
CA GLU A 28 1.57 5.32 -44.36
C GLU A 28 2.41 4.35 -43.51
N GLU A 29 3.61 4.01 -43.98
CA GLU A 29 4.55 3.14 -43.26
C GLU A 29 5.02 3.76 -41.94
N ALA A 30 5.38 5.05 -41.94
CA ALA A 30 5.81 5.75 -40.74
C ALA A 30 4.67 5.88 -39.72
N ARG A 31 3.45 6.16 -40.21
CA ARG A 31 2.23 6.22 -39.39
C ARG A 31 1.91 4.86 -38.77
N SER A 32 1.88 3.80 -39.58
CA SER A 32 1.64 2.42 -39.13
C SER A 32 2.67 1.96 -38.09
N LYS A 33 3.94 2.35 -38.24
CA LYS A 33 4.99 2.05 -37.26
C LYS A 33 4.75 2.76 -35.92
N LEU A 34 4.39 4.05 -35.97
CA LEU A 34 4.10 4.85 -34.77
C LEU A 34 2.86 4.34 -34.03
N GLU A 35 1.80 3.97 -34.75
CA GLU A 35 0.58 3.37 -34.18
C GLU A 35 0.88 2.02 -33.50
N ARG A 36 1.66 1.15 -34.14
CA ARG A 36 2.09 -0.14 -33.54
C ARG A 36 2.92 0.07 -32.29
N GLU A 37 3.85 1.03 -32.31
CA GLU A 37 4.65 1.36 -31.14
C GLU A 37 3.78 1.87 -29.98
N LEU A 38 2.80 2.72 -30.28
CA LEU A 38 1.87 3.25 -29.29
C LEU A 38 1.04 2.13 -28.63
N ILE A 39 0.54 1.18 -29.43
CA ILE A 39 -0.18 0.01 -28.92
C ILE A 39 0.71 -0.81 -27.99
N SER A 40 1.97 -1.04 -28.38
CA SER A 40 2.94 -1.78 -27.56
C SER A 40 3.18 -1.08 -26.22
N LYS A 41 3.48 0.23 -26.23
CA LYS A 41 3.76 1.01 -25.03
C LYS A 41 2.54 1.13 -24.11
N ARG A 42 1.32 1.27 -24.66
CA ARG A 42 0.09 1.27 -23.87
C ARG A 42 -0.12 -0.07 -23.15
N ARG A 43 0.16 -1.20 -23.81
CA ARG A 43 0.11 -2.53 -23.17
C ARG A 43 1.15 -2.67 -22.07
N GLU A 44 2.37 -2.19 -22.31
CA GLU A 44 3.44 -2.17 -21.31
C GLU A 44 3.07 -1.33 -20.09
N LEU A 45 2.55 -0.12 -20.31
CA LEU A 45 2.09 0.75 -19.24
C LEU A 45 1.00 0.08 -18.39
N LYS A 46 0.01 -0.54 -19.05
CA LYS A 46 -1.07 -1.24 -18.35
C LYS A 46 -0.53 -2.38 -17.48
N ARG A 47 0.32 -3.25 -18.04
CA ARG A 47 0.94 -4.34 -17.27
C ARG A 47 1.73 -3.81 -16.08
N GLY A 48 2.57 -2.80 -16.29
CA GLY A 48 3.37 -2.24 -15.21
C GLY A 48 2.53 -1.55 -14.13
N GLN A 49 1.38 -0.95 -14.48
CA GLN A 49 0.43 -0.39 -13.51
C GLN A 49 -0.24 -1.49 -12.68
N ASP A 50 -0.65 -2.59 -13.32
CA ASP A 50 -1.28 -3.72 -12.64
C ASP A 50 -0.28 -4.38 -11.67
N GLU A 51 0.94 -4.68 -12.13
CA GLU A 51 2.02 -5.23 -11.30
C GLU A 51 2.36 -4.30 -10.12
N PHE A 52 2.48 -2.99 -10.36
CA PHE A 52 2.77 -2.03 -9.30
C PHE A 52 1.65 -1.96 -8.25
N ARG A 53 0.37 -2.03 -8.68
CA ARG A 53 -0.76 -2.05 -7.75
C ARG A 53 -0.82 -3.34 -6.94
N GLU A 54 -0.54 -4.48 -7.58
CA GLU A 54 -0.48 -5.77 -6.91
C GLU A 54 0.63 -5.78 -5.85
N ASP A 55 1.84 -5.37 -6.21
CA ASP A 55 2.96 -5.24 -5.28
C ASP A 55 2.63 -4.35 -4.07
N LEU A 56 2.00 -3.20 -4.32
CA LEU A 56 1.55 -2.31 -3.24
C LEU A 56 0.51 -2.96 -2.35
N THR A 57 -0.43 -3.70 -2.93
CA THR A 57 -1.48 -4.41 -2.19
C THR A 57 -0.89 -5.51 -1.32
N ILE A 58 0.00 -6.33 -1.88
CA ILE A 58 0.70 -7.40 -1.14
C ILE A 58 1.47 -6.80 0.03
N ARG A 59 2.33 -5.80 -0.22
CA ARG A 59 3.12 -5.14 0.83
C ARG A 59 2.24 -4.49 1.90
N ARG A 60 1.18 -3.80 1.49
CA ARG A 60 0.22 -3.19 2.44
C ARG A 60 -0.42 -4.25 3.32
N ASN A 61 -0.87 -5.36 2.74
CA ASN A 61 -1.50 -6.46 3.48
C ASN A 61 -0.49 -7.13 4.43
N GLU A 62 0.75 -7.34 4.01
CA GLU A 62 1.82 -7.87 4.86
C GLU A 62 2.09 -6.98 6.07
N GLU A 63 2.25 -5.67 5.86
CA GLU A 63 2.49 -4.72 6.96
C GLU A 63 1.27 -4.59 7.88
N LEU A 64 0.06 -4.58 7.32
CA LEU A 64 -1.18 -4.58 8.10
C LEU A 64 -1.33 -5.86 8.92
N SER A 65 -0.93 -7.01 8.36
CA SER A 65 -0.94 -8.29 9.08
C SER A 65 0.09 -8.33 10.21
N LYS A 66 1.28 -7.73 10.00
CA LYS A 66 2.29 -7.57 11.07
C LYS A 66 1.76 -6.69 12.19
N LEU A 67 1.10 -5.58 11.84
CA LEU A 67 0.48 -4.68 12.82
C LEU A 67 -0.62 -5.39 13.61
N GLN A 68 -1.50 -6.14 12.95
CA GLN A 68 -2.56 -6.90 13.61
C GLN A 68 -2.00 -7.94 14.58
N ARG A 69 -0.92 -8.65 14.22
CA ARG A 69 -0.25 -9.58 15.13
C ARG A 69 0.33 -8.88 16.35
N TYR A 70 1.04 -7.76 16.15
CA TYR A 70 1.58 -6.97 17.24
C TYR A 70 0.48 -6.46 18.18
N LEU A 71 -0.64 -5.99 17.62
CA LEU A 71 -1.82 -5.58 18.38
C LEU A 71 -2.39 -6.75 19.19
N TYR A 72 -2.57 -7.91 18.56
CA TYR A 72 -3.08 -9.11 19.22
C TYR A 72 -2.20 -9.53 20.41
N ASP A 73 -0.88 -9.57 20.21
CA ASP A 73 0.07 -9.93 21.27
C ASP A 73 0.00 -8.96 22.46
N ALA A 74 -0.12 -7.66 22.18
CA ALA A 74 -0.29 -6.64 23.21
C ALA A 74 -1.62 -6.79 23.98
N ILE A 75 -2.72 -7.07 23.27
CA ILE A 75 -4.03 -7.35 23.88
C ILE A 75 -3.95 -8.57 24.79
N VAL A 76 -3.36 -9.67 24.33
CA VAL A 76 -3.21 -10.90 25.12
C VAL A 76 -2.32 -10.66 26.34
N ALA A 77 -1.25 -9.89 26.21
CA ALA A 77 -0.38 -9.55 27.34
C ALA A 77 -1.11 -8.70 28.38
N LEU A 78 -1.87 -7.69 27.95
CA LEU A 78 -2.73 -6.89 28.83
C LEU A 78 -3.81 -7.74 29.49
N ALA A 79 -4.44 -8.64 28.72
CA ALA A 79 -5.47 -9.56 29.20
C ALA A 79 -4.97 -10.37 30.40
N LYS A 80 -3.75 -10.91 30.30
CA LYS A 80 -3.14 -11.71 31.36
C LYS A 80 -2.69 -10.87 32.57
N GLU A 81 -2.19 -9.67 32.34
CA GLU A 81 -1.71 -8.76 33.39
C GLU A 81 -2.87 -8.26 34.27
N GLU A 82 -3.99 -7.94 33.64
CA GLU A 82 -5.19 -7.40 34.29
C GLU A 82 -6.25 -8.48 34.60
N ASN A 83 -5.96 -9.76 34.32
CA ASN A 83 -6.82 -10.91 34.56
C ASN A 83 -8.21 -10.83 33.88
N TYR A 84 -8.24 -10.41 32.61
CA TYR A 84 -9.45 -10.46 31.80
C TYR A 84 -9.75 -11.89 31.33
N ASP A 85 -11.01 -12.32 31.50
CA ASP A 85 -11.49 -13.62 31.02
C ASP A 85 -11.88 -13.62 29.54
N LEU A 86 -12.38 -12.49 29.03
CA LEU A 86 -12.85 -12.35 27.65
C LEU A 86 -12.67 -10.92 27.14
N ILE A 87 -12.17 -10.80 25.90
CA ILE A 87 -12.07 -9.53 25.16
C ILE A 87 -12.78 -9.74 23.82
N VAL A 88 -13.65 -8.80 23.45
CA VAL A 88 -14.44 -8.84 22.21
C VAL A 88 -14.15 -7.56 21.40
N SER A 89 -13.83 -7.72 20.12
CA SER A 89 -13.42 -6.62 19.24
C SER A 89 -14.42 -6.33 18.11
N GLU A 90 -14.97 -7.36 17.47
CA GLU A 90 -15.91 -7.24 16.35
C GLU A 90 -17.27 -7.84 16.70
N GLY A 91 -18.33 -7.38 16.01
CA GLY A 91 -19.69 -7.90 16.18
C GLY A 91 -20.45 -7.39 17.39
N VAL A 92 -19.94 -6.36 18.08
CA VAL A 92 -20.61 -5.73 19.23
C VAL A 92 -21.53 -4.61 18.76
N VAL A 93 -22.85 -4.79 18.94
CA VAL A 93 -23.86 -3.77 18.57
C VAL A 93 -23.86 -2.58 19.55
N TYR A 94 -23.57 -2.85 20.84
CA TYR A 94 -23.46 -1.84 21.88
C TYR A 94 -22.57 -2.33 23.01
N ALA A 95 -21.65 -1.47 23.47
CA ALA A 95 -20.85 -1.66 24.67
C ALA A 95 -20.76 -0.32 25.41
N SER A 96 -20.85 -0.35 26.75
CA SER A 96 -20.65 0.84 27.56
C SER A 96 -19.16 1.18 27.66
N ASP A 97 -18.81 2.46 27.79
CA ASP A 97 -17.41 2.89 27.97
C ASP A 97 -16.70 2.22 29.16
N ARG A 98 -17.44 1.82 30.20
CA ARG A 98 -16.91 1.13 31.39
C ARG A 98 -16.21 -0.20 31.09
N ILE A 99 -16.57 -0.86 29.97
CA ILE A 99 -15.96 -2.14 29.56
C ILE A 99 -15.03 -1.96 28.36
N ASN A 100 -14.84 -0.71 27.90
CA ASN A 100 -13.96 -0.40 26.78
C ASN A 100 -12.52 -0.30 27.28
N ILE A 101 -11.65 -1.16 26.75
CA ILE A 101 -10.23 -1.23 27.10
C ILE A 101 -9.31 -0.66 26.01
N THR A 102 -9.85 -0.04 24.96
CA THR A 102 -9.08 0.46 23.81
C THR A 102 -7.97 1.43 24.25
N ASP A 103 -8.24 2.32 25.20
CA ASP A 103 -7.25 3.26 25.70
C ASP A 103 -6.12 2.56 26.47
N ALA A 104 -6.44 1.55 27.28
CA ALA A 104 -5.44 0.75 27.99
C ALA A 104 -4.53 -0.02 27.02
N VAL A 105 -5.11 -0.60 25.96
CA VAL A 105 -4.36 -1.25 24.88
C VAL A 105 -3.47 -0.23 24.16
N LEU A 106 -3.99 0.96 23.85
CA LEU A 106 -3.23 2.02 23.18
C LEU A 106 -2.02 2.48 24.00
N GLU A 107 -2.19 2.70 25.31
CA GLU A 107 -1.10 3.07 26.21
C GLU A 107 -0.04 1.96 26.31
N ARG A 108 -0.47 0.68 26.38
CA ARG A 108 0.44 -0.46 26.33
C ARG A 108 1.26 -0.48 25.03
N LEU A 109 0.62 -0.31 23.88
CA LEU A 109 1.31 -0.29 22.58
C LEU A 109 2.33 0.85 22.48
N LYS A 110 2.00 2.05 22.99
CA LYS A 110 2.92 3.19 23.05
C LYS A 110 4.13 2.89 23.95
N ARG A 111 3.91 2.26 25.10
CA ARG A 111 4.99 1.84 26.02
C ARG A 111 5.92 0.84 25.36
N ASP A 112 5.37 -0.19 24.74
CA ASP A 112 6.13 -1.27 24.10
C ASP A 112 6.91 -0.75 22.87
N TYR A 113 6.34 0.20 22.12
CA TYR A 113 7.04 0.89 21.03
C TYR A 113 8.24 1.70 21.53
N LYS A 114 8.07 2.50 22.61
CA LYS A 114 9.17 3.29 23.21
C LYS A 114 10.29 2.37 23.71
N ALA A 115 9.93 1.30 24.42
CA ALA A 115 10.90 0.31 24.91
C ALA A 115 11.69 -0.37 23.77
N GLY A 116 11.01 -0.69 22.66
CA GLY A 116 11.65 -1.23 21.46
C GLY A 116 12.56 -0.24 20.73
N ALA A 117 12.19 1.04 20.71
CA ALA A 117 13.03 2.11 20.14
C ALA A 117 14.30 2.34 20.97
N ASP A 118 14.17 2.37 22.31
CA ASP A 118 15.30 2.54 23.23
C ASP A 118 16.28 1.36 23.17
N ALA A 119 15.76 0.13 23.02
CA ALA A 119 16.59 -1.07 22.86
C ALA A 119 17.37 -1.09 21.53
N LYS A 120 16.82 -0.53 20.46
CA LYS A 120 17.52 -0.37 19.17
C LYS A 120 18.58 0.73 19.22
N ALA A 121 18.33 1.81 19.97
CA ALA A 121 19.29 2.90 20.16
C ALA A 121 20.53 2.47 20.97
N LYS A 122 20.36 1.59 21.98
CA LYS A 122 21.46 1.05 22.79
C LYS A 122 22.33 -0.01 22.08
N LYS A 123 21.90 -0.53 20.93
CA LYS A 123 22.65 -1.52 20.12
C LYS A 123 23.42 -0.90 18.95
N LYS A 124 23.30 0.41 18.74
CA LYS A 124 24.11 1.20 17.80
C LYS A 124 25.23 1.90 18.56
#